data_AF-A0A7J7Q0K2-F1
#
_entry.id   AF-A0A7J7Q0K2-F1
#
_cell.length_a   1.000
_cell.length_b   1.000
_cell.length_c   1.000
_cell.angle_alpha   90.00
_cell.angle_beta   90.00
_cell.angle_gamma   90.00
#
_symmetry.space_group_name_H-M   'P 1'
#
loop_
_entity.id
_entity.type
_entity.pdbx_description
1 polymer ?
#
loop_
_entity_poly.entity_id
_entity_poly.type
_entity_poly.pdbx_seq_one_letter_code
_entity_poly.pdbx_strand_id
1 'polypeptide(L)'
;MLKLQALHGVGPSSNVCRGASTVAPSTCSRTNLVARARTARKGRRLQQLQQASRSLLLQPQQQRCSHVCRATIDEPEIQELVQQLKQMTPDLPAQRPQLEKVIALIDEVNAQDPTKVPVEGGSAPYRLAYSRWLTEWVQRLDPKASDELLILARGKSIESWQLSQIKRDDYAPNTPGMRQWEMDRKKWLANRLLAVVKEAGYDDATQALIENVMMGKNLPDPRDVRKYDLIGTLGMVDYKKLQAVCMIQTLDDAEALLFLEKNFEEMFNRMPADEVATVCKRELSRLSQNGIITVLKQRWSPVQQRLLQKVLPVPYKFADIMMDVEGVAAASTHPGDWRYANFDYD
;
A
#
# COMPACT_ATOMS: atom_id res chain seq x y z
N MET A 1 13.27 -18.66 -5.06
CA MET A 1 14.12 -18.50 -6.27
C MET A 1 13.25 -18.05 -7.45
N LEU A 2 13.56 -16.89 -8.07
CA LEU A 2 12.89 -16.20 -9.21
C LEU A 2 12.10 -14.91 -8.89
N LYS A 3 12.71 -13.96 -8.16
CA LYS A 3 12.33 -12.54 -8.23
C LYS A 3 13.53 -11.57 -8.23
N LEU A 4 14.74 -12.05 -8.54
CA LEU A 4 16.01 -11.32 -8.35
C LEU A 4 16.90 -11.23 -9.62
N GLN A 5 16.31 -11.25 -10.81
CA GLN A 5 17.05 -10.98 -12.05
C GLN A 5 16.36 -9.88 -12.85
N ALA A 6 16.89 -8.64 -12.74
CA ALA A 6 16.96 -7.63 -13.81
C ALA A 6 17.42 -6.27 -13.24
N LEU A 7 18.72 -6.08 -12.98
CA LEU A 7 19.33 -4.75 -12.80
C LEU A 7 20.79 -4.73 -13.28
N HIS A 8 21.00 -4.56 -14.58
CA HIS A 8 22.19 -3.99 -15.24
C HIS A 8 21.64 -3.39 -16.56
N GLY A 9 21.89 -2.17 -17.03
CA GLY A 9 22.79 -1.07 -16.72
C GLY A 9 23.25 -0.48 -18.06
N VAL A 10 22.99 0.80 -18.37
CA VAL A 10 23.73 1.60 -19.38
C VAL A 10 23.62 3.10 -19.02
N GLY A 11 24.78 3.76 -18.98
CA GLY A 11 24.98 5.15 -18.56
C GLY A 11 24.67 6.25 -19.60
N PRO A 12 25.13 7.49 -19.35
CA PRO A 12 24.54 8.72 -19.89
C PRO A 12 25.19 9.17 -21.20
N SER A 13 24.41 9.80 -22.08
CA SER A 13 24.95 10.53 -23.24
C SER A 13 24.60 12.01 -23.12
N SER A 14 25.65 12.81 -22.96
CA SER A 14 25.67 14.26 -23.16
C SER A 14 25.41 14.64 -24.62
N ASN A 15 24.74 15.76 -24.86
CA ASN A 15 25.10 16.62 -25.99
C ASN A 15 24.69 18.09 -25.78
N VAL A 16 25.64 18.95 -26.10
CA VAL A 16 25.65 20.42 -26.07
C VAL A 16 25.54 20.92 -27.51
N CYS A 17 24.85 22.05 -27.74
CA CYS A 17 25.14 23.17 -28.67
C CYS A 17 23.84 23.89 -29.07
N ARG A 18 23.63 25.14 -28.64
CA ARG A 18 24.04 26.46 -29.23
C ARG A 18 23.05 27.01 -30.26
N GLY A 19 22.61 28.25 -30.04
CA GLY A 19 21.94 29.08 -31.05
C GLY A 19 21.52 30.44 -30.46
N ALA A 20 22.29 31.49 -30.75
CA ALA A 20 22.12 32.86 -30.26
C ALA A 20 21.11 33.68 -31.09
N SER A 21 20.55 34.75 -30.53
CA SER A 21 20.55 36.09 -31.15
C SER A 21 19.91 37.19 -30.27
N THR A 22 20.70 38.23 -30.08
CA THR A 22 20.43 39.60 -29.57
C THR A 22 19.61 40.44 -30.54
N VAL A 23 18.71 41.33 -30.05
CA VAL A 23 18.55 42.76 -30.46
C VAL A 23 17.80 43.53 -29.36
N ALA A 24 18.25 44.75 -29.04
CA ALA A 24 17.60 45.78 -28.20
C ALA A 24 17.49 47.11 -29.02
N PRO A 25 17.14 48.28 -28.44
CA PRO A 25 15.83 48.75 -27.98
C PRO A 25 15.41 50.06 -28.69
N SER A 26 14.20 50.60 -28.42
CA SER A 26 13.90 52.01 -28.75
C SER A 26 12.88 52.66 -27.81
N THR A 27 13.25 53.86 -27.38
CA THR A 27 12.62 54.85 -26.50
C THR A 27 11.43 55.60 -27.14
N CYS A 28 10.48 56.09 -26.34
CA CYS A 28 9.99 57.48 -26.45
C CYS A 28 9.16 57.92 -25.23
N SER A 29 9.23 59.22 -24.96
CA SER A 29 8.84 59.95 -23.75
C SER A 29 7.55 60.74 -23.96
N ARG A 30 6.76 61.03 -22.90
CA ARG A 30 6.42 62.39 -22.39
C ARG A 30 5.14 62.44 -21.52
N THR A 31 5.24 63.32 -20.50
CA THR A 31 4.20 64.16 -19.86
C THR A 31 3.05 63.52 -19.09
N ASN A 32 2.95 63.75 -17.78
CA ASN A 32 2.28 64.96 -17.24
C ASN A 32 2.34 65.06 -15.71
N LEU A 33 2.58 66.29 -15.25
CA LEU A 33 2.95 66.66 -13.90
C LEU A 33 1.79 67.44 -13.25
N VAL A 34 0.65 66.80 -12.98
CA VAL A 34 -0.46 67.39 -12.20
C VAL A 34 -1.14 66.31 -11.36
N ALA A 35 -0.43 65.75 -10.38
CA ALA A 35 -1.04 64.84 -9.39
C ALA A 35 -0.30 64.82 -8.04
N ARG A 36 0.47 65.86 -7.73
CA ARG A 36 1.45 65.83 -6.62
C ARG A 36 0.93 66.30 -5.25
N ALA A 37 -0.34 66.65 -5.10
CA ALA A 37 -0.89 67.09 -3.79
C ALA A 37 -2.04 66.24 -3.22
N ARG A 38 -2.55 65.24 -3.96
CA ARG A 38 -3.60 64.31 -3.44
C ARG A 38 -3.11 62.88 -3.17
N THR A 39 -1.84 62.60 -3.46
CA THR A 39 -1.22 61.26 -3.32
C THR A 39 -0.56 61.02 -1.95
N ALA A 40 -0.27 62.07 -1.17
CA ALA A 40 0.38 61.91 0.14
C ALA A 40 -0.54 61.35 1.26
N ARG A 41 -1.85 61.64 1.22
CA ARG A 41 -2.82 61.08 2.20
C ARG A 41 -3.37 59.71 1.83
N LYS A 42 -3.41 59.34 0.54
CA LYS A 42 -3.73 57.96 0.10
C LYS A 42 -2.54 57.01 0.27
N GLY A 43 -1.30 57.49 0.17
CA GLY A 43 -0.08 56.69 0.38
C GLY A 43 0.07 56.14 1.81
N ARG A 44 -0.26 56.93 2.85
CA ARG A 44 -0.17 56.45 4.24
C ARG A 44 -1.24 55.41 4.61
N ARG A 45 -2.45 55.52 4.04
CA ARG A 45 -3.52 54.52 4.25
C ARG A 45 -3.24 53.21 3.49
N LEU A 46 -2.66 53.29 2.29
CA LEU A 46 -2.20 52.11 1.54
C LEU A 46 -0.98 51.44 2.16
N GLN A 47 -0.03 52.20 2.73
CA GLN A 47 1.10 51.61 3.46
C GLN A 47 0.68 50.98 4.79
N GLN A 48 -0.27 51.57 5.53
CA GLN A 48 -0.81 50.93 6.75
C GLN A 48 -1.64 49.68 6.44
N LEU A 49 -2.40 49.66 5.33
CA LEU A 49 -3.11 48.45 4.89
C LEU A 49 -2.15 47.38 4.33
N GLN A 50 -1.08 47.76 3.63
CA GLN A 50 -0.04 46.80 3.18
C GLN A 50 0.82 46.27 4.35
N GLN A 51 1.06 47.07 5.39
CA GLN A 51 1.74 46.61 6.60
C GLN A 51 0.83 45.70 7.45
N ALA A 52 -0.48 46.01 7.57
CA ALA A 52 -1.46 45.14 8.22
C ALA A 52 -1.67 43.80 7.47
N SER A 53 -1.59 43.81 6.14
CA SER A 53 -1.61 42.57 5.34
C SER A 53 -0.29 41.80 5.39
N ARG A 54 0.85 42.45 5.68
CA ARG A 54 2.14 41.77 5.88
C ARG A 54 2.27 41.14 7.27
N SER A 55 1.69 41.75 8.31
CA SER A 55 1.66 41.16 9.66
C SER A 55 0.65 40.02 9.80
N LEU A 56 -0.36 39.91 8.92
CA LEU A 56 -1.22 38.73 8.80
C LEU A 56 -0.63 37.59 7.95
N LEU A 57 0.53 37.80 7.32
CA LEU A 57 1.22 36.82 6.47
C LEU A 57 2.57 36.34 7.04
N LEU A 58 2.75 36.51 8.35
CA LEU A 58 3.79 35.81 9.12
C LEU A 58 3.11 34.87 10.11
N GLN A 59 2.22 34.01 9.60
CA GLN A 59 2.09 32.70 10.22
C GLN A 59 3.47 32.04 10.13
N PRO A 60 3.95 31.34 11.17
CA PRO A 60 5.16 30.54 11.01
C PRO A 60 4.92 29.73 9.75
N GLN A 61 5.87 29.79 8.80
CA GLN A 61 5.88 28.80 7.74
C GLN A 61 5.96 27.47 8.48
N GLN A 62 4.79 26.87 8.72
CA GLN A 62 4.66 25.44 8.87
C GLN A 62 5.44 24.97 7.66
N GLN A 63 6.65 24.45 7.91
CA GLN A 63 7.31 23.60 6.97
C GLN A 63 6.21 22.66 6.55
N ARG A 64 5.67 22.87 5.35
CA ARG A 64 4.76 21.92 4.74
C ARG A 64 5.67 20.73 4.56
N CYS A 65 5.72 19.88 5.58
CA CYS A 65 6.12 18.52 5.41
C CYS A 65 5.25 18.07 4.25
N SER A 66 5.87 17.83 3.09
CA SER A 66 5.24 17.23 1.93
C SER A 66 4.90 15.76 2.22
N HIS A 67 4.64 15.43 3.49
CA HIS A 67 3.90 14.26 3.88
C HIS A 67 2.49 14.53 3.39
N VAL A 68 2.23 14.09 2.17
CA VAL A 68 0.86 13.77 1.77
C VAL A 68 0.40 12.77 2.82
N CYS A 69 -0.32 13.24 3.84
CA CYS A 69 -1.03 12.37 4.77
C CYS A 69 -2.01 11.58 3.90
N ARG A 70 -1.58 10.40 3.46
CA ARG A 70 -2.46 9.50 2.72
C ARG A 70 -3.45 8.99 3.75
N ALA A 71 -4.73 9.23 3.50
CA ALA A 71 -5.78 8.63 4.29
C ALA A 71 -5.74 7.12 4.00
N THR A 72 -5.62 6.32 5.05
CA THR A 72 -5.55 4.87 4.95
C THR A 72 -6.80 4.27 5.55
N ILE A 73 -7.00 2.97 5.33
CA ILE A 73 -8.06 2.21 6.01
C ILE A 73 -7.98 2.33 7.55
N ASP A 74 -6.82 2.71 8.09
CA ASP A 74 -6.56 2.87 9.52
C ASP A 74 -7.00 4.24 10.09
N GLU A 75 -7.57 5.13 9.28
CA GLU A 75 -8.20 6.37 9.78
C GLU A 75 -9.40 6.04 10.69
N PRO A 76 -9.60 6.77 11.81
CA PRO A 76 -10.62 6.45 12.81
C PRO A 76 -12.04 6.43 12.23
N GLU A 77 -12.35 7.34 11.30
CA GLU A 77 -13.66 7.39 10.66
C GLU A 77 -13.96 6.12 9.83
N ILE A 78 -12.94 5.52 9.21
CA ILE A 78 -13.10 4.29 8.44
C ILE A 78 -13.15 3.10 9.39
N GLN A 79 -12.33 3.09 10.45
CA GLN A 79 -12.36 2.05 11.48
C GLN A 79 -13.73 1.94 12.17
N GLU A 80 -14.42 3.06 12.42
CA GLU A 80 -15.81 3.05 12.91
C GLU A 80 -16.75 2.32 11.94
N LEU A 81 -16.63 2.57 10.63
CA LEU A 81 -17.43 1.86 9.62
C LEU A 81 -17.07 0.38 9.53
N VAL A 82 -15.79 0.02 9.70
CA VAL A 82 -15.35 -1.39 9.76
C VAL A 82 -15.94 -2.09 10.98
N GLN A 83 -16.02 -1.42 12.13
CA GLN A 83 -16.67 -1.97 13.31
C GLN A 83 -18.18 -2.17 13.09
N GLN A 84 -18.85 -1.22 12.47
CA GLN A 84 -20.26 -1.35 12.09
C GLN A 84 -20.47 -2.53 11.13
N LEU A 85 -19.61 -2.66 10.11
CA LEU A 85 -19.62 -3.80 9.17
C LEU A 85 -19.49 -5.12 9.92
N LYS A 86 -18.53 -5.23 10.85
CA LYS A 86 -18.33 -6.43 11.67
C LYS A 86 -19.54 -6.78 12.54
N GLN A 87 -20.24 -5.78 13.09
CA GLN A 87 -21.46 -5.98 13.87
C GLN A 87 -22.66 -6.43 13.02
N MET A 88 -22.72 -5.98 11.77
CA MET A 88 -23.78 -6.36 10.82
C MET A 88 -23.52 -7.72 10.14
N THR A 89 -22.28 -8.19 10.17
CA THR A 89 -21.89 -9.45 9.52
C THR A 89 -22.36 -10.63 10.38
N PRO A 90 -23.18 -11.56 9.84
CA PRO A 90 -23.63 -12.71 10.60
C PRO A 90 -22.47 -13.64 10.96
N ASP A 91 -22.60 -14.38 12.06
CA ASP A 91 -21.63 -15.41 12.41
C ASP A 91 -21.58 -16.50 11.33
N LEU A 92 -20.36 -17.00 11.11
CA LEU A 92 -20.10 -17.95 10.04
C LEU A 92 -20.60 -19.35 10.42
N PRO A 93 -21.14 -20.12 9.46
CA PRO A 93 -21.60 -21.48 9.72
C PRO A 93 -20.41 -22.39 10.08
N ALA A 94 -20.69 -23.37 10.95
CA ALA A 94 -19.69 -24.33 11.42
C ALA A 94 -19.15 -25.26 10.31
N GLN A 95 -19.97 -25.54 9.30
CA GLN A 95 -19.59 -26.31 8.12
C GLN A 95 -19.69 -25.43 6.88
N ARG A 96 -18.68 -25.49 6.01
CA ARG A 96 -18.61 -24.69 4.78
C ARG A 96 -18.30 -25.59 3.57
N PRO A 97 -19.23 -26.46 3.17
CA PRO A 97 -18.98 -27.46 2.13
C PRO A 97 -18.64 -26.84 0.76
N GLN A 98 -19.22 -25.67 0.43
CA GLN A 98 -18.88 -24.95 -0.80
C GLN A 98 -17.43 -24.43 -0.78
N LEU A 99 -16.99 -23.89 0.36
CA LEU A 99 -15.63 -23.41 0.54
C LEU A 99 -14.62 -24.56 0.44
N GLU A 100 -14.88 -25.66 1.14
CA GLU A 100 -14.06 -26.88 1.08
C GLU A 100 -13.91 -27.38 -0.36
N LYS A 101 -15.03 -27.38 -1.12
CA LYS A 101 -15.04 -27.74 -2.54
C LYS A 101 -14.19 -26.79 -3.39
N VAL A 102 -14.33 -25.47 -3.26
CA VAL A 102 -13.50 -24.49 -4.00
C VAL A 102 -12.03 -24.67 -3.68
N ILE A 103 -11.68 -24.77 -2.40
CA ILE A 103 -10.29 -24.93 -1.96
C ILE A 103 -9.68 -26.19 -2.56
N ALA A 104 -10.41 -27.31 -2.56
CA ALA A 104 -9.96 -28.55 -3.18
C ALA A 104 -9.69 -28.40 -4.68
N LEU A 105 -10.60 -27.74 -5.42
CA LEU A 105 -10.42 -27.47 -6.85
C LEU A 105 -9.22 -26.54 -7.12
N ILE A 106 -9.03 -25.50 -6.32
CA ILE A 106 -7.85 -24.62 -6.44
C ILE A 106 -6.56 -25.41 -6.17
N ASP A 107 -6.57 -26.27 -5.14
CA ASP A 107 -5.42 -27.12 -4.79
C ASP A 107 -5.10 -28.10 -5.91
N GLU A 108 -6.09 -28.71 -6.55
CA GLU A 108 -5.91 -29.61 -7.68
C GLU A 108 -5.24 -28.90 -8.86
N VAL A 109 -5.68 -27.69 -9.18
CA VAL A 109 -5.02 -26.87 -10.21
C VAL A 109 -3.57 -26.58 -9.79
N ASN A 110 -3.36 -26.04 -8.59
CA ASN A 110 -2.03 -25.64 -8.12
C ASN A 110 -1.06 -26.81 -7.90
N ALA A 111 -1.57 -28.04 -7.74
CA ALA A 111 -0.76 -29.24 -7.66
C ALA A 111 -0.03 -29.57 -8.99
N GLN A 112 -0.48 -29.00 -10.11
CA GLN A 112 0.12 -29.19 -11.44
C GLN A 112 1.34 -28.29 -11.68
N ASP A 113 1.72 -27.44 -10.72
CA ASP A 113 2.93 -26.61 -10.83
C ASP A 113 4.18 -27.49 -10.93
N PRO A 114 4.98 -27.38 -12.01
CA PRO A 114 6.21 -28.17 -12.16
C PRO A 114 7.30 -27.78 -11.17
N THR A 115 7.24 -26.56 -10.64
CA THR A 115 8.24 -26.05 -9.69
C THR A 115 7.96 -26.63 -8.31
N LYS A 116 8.95 -27.27 -7.69
CA LYS A 116 8.82 -27.83 -6.35
C LYS A 116 9.66 -27.05 -5.34
N VAL A 117 9.16 -27.00 -4.10
CA VAL A 117 9.86 -26.41 -2.96
C VAL A 117 9.91 -27.39 -1.79
N PRO A 118 10.90 -27.27 -0.91
CA PRO A 118 10.91 -28.02 0.34
C PRO A 118 9.77 -27.53 1.24
N VAL A 119 9.05 -28.49 1.83
CA VAL A 119 7.99 -28.26 2.83
C VAL A 119 8.18 -29.25 3.97
N GLU A 120 7.52 -28.99 5.10
CA GLU A 120 7.48 -29.99 6.18
C GLU A 120 6.93 -31.32 5.64
N GLY A 121 7.69 -32.41 5.81
CA GLY A 121 7.32 -33.72 5.28
C GLY A 121 7.76 -34.02 3.84
N GLY A 122 8.56 -33.15 3.20
CA GLY A 122 9.23 -33.47 1.93
C GLY A 122 9.25 -32.31 0.93
N SER A 123 8.63 -32.50 -0.23
CA SER A 123 8.58 -31.50 -1.29
C SER A 123 7.20 -31.42 -1.92
N ALA A 124 6.71 -30.20 -2.12
CA ALA A 124 5.41 -29.93 -2.72
C ALA A 124 5.55 -28.95 -3.90
N PRO A 125 4.58 -28.96 -4.84
CA PRO A 125 4.47 -27.92 -5.87
C PRO A 125 4.42 -26.52 -5.25
N TYR A 126 5.14 -25.57 -5.84
CA TYR A 126 5.35 -24.25 -5.25
C TYR A 126 4.06 -23.46 -5.09
N ARG A 127 3.19 -23.42 -6.12
CA ARG A 127 1.89 -22.73 -6.01
C ARG A 127 0.97 -23.34 -4.98
N LEU A 128 0.99 -24.66 -4.83
CA LEU A 128 0.21 -25.35 -3.79
C LEU A 128 0.71 -24.99 -2.38
N ALA A 129 2.04 -24.98 -2.18
CA ALA A 129 2.62 -24.59 -0.90
C ALA A 129 2.37 -23.11 -0.59
N TYR A 130 2.56 -22.24 -1.58
CA TYR A 130 2.36 -20.81 -1.44
C TYR A 130 0.90 -20.45 -1.11
N SER A 131 -0.08 -21.03 -1.81
CA SER A 131 -1.50 -20.79 -1.52
C SER A 131 -1.87 -21.22 -0.09
N ARG A 132 -1.29 -22.32 0.40
CA ARG A 132 -1.46 -22.79 1.78
C ARG A 132 -0.93 -21.79 2.80
N TRP A 133 0.32 -21.39 2.66
CA TRP A 133 0.93 -20.43 3.58
C TRP A 133 0.19 -19.08 3.59
N LEU A 134 -0.25 -18.61 2.42
CA LEU A 134 -1.01 -17.36 2.34
C LEU A 134 -2.37 -17.48 3.03
N THR A 135 -3.09 -18.59 2.83
CA THR A 135 -4.36 -18.85 3.55
C THR A 135 -4.14 -18.93 5.07
N GLU A 136 -3.08 -19.58 5.52
CA GLU A 136 -2.74 -19.67 6.96
C GLU A 136 -2.50 -18.29 7.57
N TRP A 137 -1.77 -17.42 6.89
CA TRP A 137 -1.57 -16.04 7.35
C TRP A 137 -2.87 -15.25 7.40
N VAL A 138 -3.73 -15.37 6.38
CA VAL A 138 -5.06 -14.74 6.39
C VAL A 138 -5.89 -15.20 7.58
N GLN A 139 -5.88 -16.50 7.91
CA GLN A 139 -6.61 -17.02 9.08
C GLN A 139 -6.03 -16.53 10.42
N ARG A 140 -4.72 -16.26 10.50
CA ARG A 140 -4.10 -15.66 11.69
C ARG A 140 -4.47 -14.18 11.85
N LEU A 141 -4.56 -13.44 10.75
CA LEU A 141 -4.93 -12.02 10.75
C LEU A 141 -6.42 -11.81 10.98
N ASP A 142 -7.25 -12.67 10.37
CA ASP A 142 -8.70 -12.67 10.50
C ASP A 142 -9.23 -14.10 10.77
N PRO A 143 -9.36 -14.48 12.05
CA PRO A 143 -9.93 -15.78 12.43
C PRO A 143 -11.39 -15.97 11.99
N LYS A 144 -12.10 -14.88 11.69
CA LYS A 144 -13.47 -14.88 11.17
C LYS A 144 -13.48 -14.52 9.67
N ALA A 145 -12.42 -14.86 8.93
CA ALA A 145 -12.35 -14.63 7.49
C ALA A 145 -13.56 -15.22 6.75
N SER A 146 -14.14 -14.40 5.87
CA SER A 146 -15.23 -14.83 5.00
C SER A 146 -14.74 -15.80 3.92
N ASP A 147 -15.68 -16.50 3.30
CA ASP A 147 -15.36 -17.46 2.25
C ASP A 147 -14.64 -16.80 1.07
N GLU A 148 -15.07 -15.59 0.66
CA GLU A 148 -14.45 -14.86 -0.44
C GLU A 148 -13.01 -14.49 -0.14
N LEU A 149 -12.69 -14.07 1.10
CA LEU A 149 -11.34 -13.75 1.51
C LEU A 149 -10.44 -15.00 1.48
N LEU A 150 -10.94 -16.15 1.96
CA LEU A 150 -10.20 -17.41 1.92
C LEU A 150 -9.99 -17.92 0.49
N ILE A 151 -11.01 -17.79 -0.38
CA ILE A 151 -10.92 -18.10 -1.80
C ILE A 151 -9.89 -17.21 -2.50
N LEU A 152 -9.92 -15.90 -2.23
CA LEU A 152 -8.94 -14.96 -2.77
C LEU A 152 -7.52 -15.30 -2.31
N ALA A 153 -7.32 -15.62 -1.03
CA ALA A 153 -6.02 -16.01 -0.50
C ALA A 153 -5.52 -17.30 -1.16
N ARG A 154 -6.37 -18.33 -1.25
CA ARG A 154 -6.01 -19.61 -1.86
C ARG A 154 -5.75 -19.48 -3.36
N GLY A 155 -6.54 -18.65 -4.04
CA GLY A 155 -6.57 -18.50 -5.49
C GLY A 155 -5.72 -17.37 -6.06
N LYS A 156 -5.10 -16.52 -5.23
CA LYS A 156 -4.41 -15.28 -5.69
C LYS A 156 -3.39 -15.52 -6.80
N SER A 157 -2.67 -16.63 -6.73
CA SER A 157 -1.65 -17.01 -7.70
C SER A 157 -1.98 -18.30 -8.45
N ILE A 158 -3.27 -18.61 -8.60
CA ILE A 158 -3.77 -19.79 -9.29
C ILE A 158 -3.18 -19.92 -10.69
N GLU A 159 -2.58 -21.07 -10.99
CA GLU A 159 -2.02 -21.36 -12.33
C GLU A 159 -0.99 -20.34 -12.84
N SER A 160 -0.40 -19.56 -11.94
CA SER A 160 0.48 -18.46 -12.33
C SER A 160 1.82 -18.90 -12.95
N TRP A 161 2.16 -20.20 -12.93
CA TRP A 161 3.29 -20.74 -13.71
C TRP A 161 3.03 -20.68 -15.22
N GLN A 162 1.77 -20.68 -15.67
CA GLN A 162 1.41 -20.50 -17.08
C GLN A 162 1.54 -19.03 -17.55
N LEU A 163 1.71 -18.06 -16.64
CA LEU A 163 1.90 -16.66 -17.02
C LEU A 163 3.20 -16.42 -17.81
N SER A 164 4.13 -17.37 -17.83
CA SER A 164 5.29 -17.34 -18.74
C SER A 164 4.89 -17.36 -20.22
N GLN A 165 3.67 -17.82 -20.53
CA GLN A 165 3.11 -17.76 -21.88
C GLN A 165 2.73 -16.32 -22.29
N ILE A 166 2.38 -15.45 -21.34
CA ILE A 166 2.10 -14.03 -21.58
C ILE A 166 3.42 -13.25 -21.48
N LYS A 167 4.20 -13.27 -22.57
CA LYS A 167 5.53 -12.66 -22.61
C LYS A 167 5.43 -11.15 -22.60
N ARG A 168 6.41 -10.50 -21.96
CA ARG A 168 6.50 -9.04 -21.97
C ARG A 168 6.76 -8.50 -23.38
N ASP A 169 7.49 -9.22 -24.21
CA ASP A 169 7.96 -8.76 -25.52
C ASP A 169 6.85 -8.67 -26.57
N ASP A 170 5.72 -9.35 -26.35
CA ASP A 170 4.55 -9.30 -27.25
C ASP A 170 3.80 -7.96 -27.17
N TYR A 171 4.17 -7.08 -26.22
CA TYR A 171 3.53 -5.80 -25.96
C TYR A 171 4.47 -4.63 -26.24
N ALA A 172 3.90 -3.51 -26.67
CA ALA A 172 4.66 -2.30 -26.97
C ALA A 172 5.59 -1.89 -25.80
N PRO A 173 6.83 -1.43 -26.07
CA PRO A 173 7.80 -1.00 -25.06
C PRO A 173 7.49 0.40 -24.53
N ASN A 174 6.21 0.70 -24.29
CA ASN A 174 5.73 1.98 -23.78
C ASN A 174 4.81 1.75 -22.56
N THR A 175 4.45 2.82 -21.86
CA THR A 175 3.58 2.75 -20.67
C THR A 175 2.23 2.07 -20.95
N PRO A 176 1.53 2.35 -22.07
CA PRO A 176 0.32 1.62 -22.42
C PRO A 176 0.51 0.11 -22.60
N GLY A 177 1.57 -0.31 -23.29
CA GLY A 177 1.88 -1.73 -23.49
C GLY A 177 2.21 -2.44 -22.18
N MET A 178 2.91 -1.78 -21.26
CA MET A 178 3.16 -2.29 -19.91
C MET A 178 1.84 -2.49 -19.13
N ARG A 179 0.94 -1.49 -19.14
CA ARG A 179 -0.37 -1.62 -18.47
C ARG A 179 -1.21 -2.73 -19.10
N GLN A 180 -1.18 -2.88 -20.42
CA GLN A 180 -1.91 -3.93 -21.12
C GLN A 180 -1.40 -5.31 -20.69
N TRP A 181 -0.07 -5.51 -20.66
CA TRP A 181 0.55 -6.74 -20.18
C TRP A 181 0.15 -7.07 -18.73
N GLU A 182 0.19 -6.09 -17.84
CA GLU A 182 -0.27 -6.28 -16.45
C GLU A 182 -1.76 -6.64 -16.37
N MET A 183 -2.60 -5.99 -17.18
CA MET A 183 -4.03 -6.28 -17.23
C MET A 183 -4.32 -7.68 -17.75
N ASP A 184 -3.66 -8.12 -18.82
CA ASP A 184 -3.91 -9.45 -19.38
C ASP A 184 -3.47 -10.57 -18.43
N ARG A 185 -2.38 -10.36 -17.68
CA ARG A 185 -1.98 -11.26 -16.58
C ARG A 185 -3.02 -11.32 -15.47
N LYS A 186 -3.58 -10.19 -15.05
CA LYS A 186 -4.66 -10.17 -14.05
C LYS A 186 -5.92 -10.87 -14.58
N LYS A 187 -6.30 -10.61 -15.83
CA LYS A 187 -7.44 -11.27 -16.48
C LYS A 187 -7.28 -12.78 -16.53
N TRP A 188 -6.08 -13.27 -16.84
CA TRP A 188 -5.77 -14.70 -16.79
C TRP A 188 -6.16 -15.24 -15.40
N LEU A 189 -5.58 -14.68 -14.34
CA LEU A 189 -5.76 -15.16 -12.96
C LEU A 189 -7.22 -15.08 -12.50
N ALA A 190 -7.88 -13.95 -12.79
CA ALA A 190 -9.28 -13.75 -12.48
C ALA A 190 -10.17 -14.78 -13.18
N ASN A 191 -10.01 -14.97 -14.50
CA ASN A 191 -10.84 -15.90 -15.28
C ASN A 191 -10.72 -17.33 -14.76
N ARG A 192 -9.52 -17.76 -14.38
CA ARG A 192 -9.33 -19.11 -13.84
C ARG A 192 -9.94 -19.30 -12.47
N LEU A 193 -9.73 -18.33 -11.57
CA LEU A 193 -10.33 -18.39 -10.24
C LEU A 193 -11.85 -18.40 -10.34
N LEU A 194 -12.44 -17.56 -11.20
CA LEU A 194 -13.88 -17.49 -11.41
C LEU A 194 -14.45 -18.79 -11.98
N ALA A 195 -13.74 -19.46 -12.88
CA ALA A 195 -14.16 -20.77 -13.40
C ALA A 195 -14.31 -21.80 -12.26
N VAL A 196 -13.34 -21.85 -11.34
CA VAL A 196 -13.36 -22.75 -10.18
C VAL A 196 -14.46 -22.36 -9.17
N VAL A 197 -14.61 -21.06 -8.89
CA VAL A 197 -15.64 -20.54 -7.98
C VAL A 197 -17.04 -20.85 -8.49
N LYS A 198 -17.27 -20.69 -9.79
CA LYS A 198 -18.53 -21.03 -10.46
C LYS A 198 -18.83 -22.53 -10.39
N GLU A 199 -17.83 -23.37 -10.61
CA GLU A 199 -17.98 -24.84 -10.52
C GLU A 199 -18.35 -25.30 -9.11
N ALA A 200 -17.90 -24.60 -8.08
CA ALA A 200 -18.27 -24.90 -6.71
C ALA A 200 -19.67 -24.41 -6.31
N GLY A 201 -20.31 -23.56 -7.12
CA GLY A 201 -21.70 -23.15 -6.94
C GLY A 201 -21.88 -21.84 -6.17
N TYR A 202 -20.88 -20.95 -6.13
CA TYR A 202 -21.04 -19.61 -5.59
C TYR A 202 -21.90 -18.73 -6.52
N ASP A 203 -22.67 -17.81 -5.93
CA ASP A 203 -23.58 -16.93 -6.65
C ASP A 203 -22.85 -15.86 -7.49
N ASP A 204 -23.59 -15.20 -8.37
CA ASP A 204 -23.04 -14.19 -9.26
C ASP A 204 -22.52 -12.95 -8.50
N ALA A 205 -23.08 -12.67 -7.31
CA ALA A 205 -22.63 -11.56 -6.47
C ALA A 205 -21.23 -11.82 -5.88
N THR A 206 -20.99 -13.02 -5.34
CA THR A 206 -19.66 -13.43 -4.86
C THR A 206 -18.66 -13.51 -6.01
N GLN A 207 -19.05 -14.04 -7.17
CA GLN A 207 -18.19 -14.05 -8.36
C GLN A 207 -17.79 -12.63 -8.78
N ALA A 208 -18.72 -11.68 -8.82
CA ALA A 208 -18.43 -10.28 -9.18
C ALA A 208 -17.50 -9.60 -8.16
N LEU A 209 -17.66 -9.89 -6.86
CA LEU A 209 -16.77 -9.38 -5.82
C LEU A 209 -15.33 -9.90 -6.03
N ILE A 210 -15.17 -11.20 -6.25
CA ILE A 210 -13.87 -11.84 -6.49
C ILE A 210 -13.22 -11.28 -7.77
N GLU A 211 -13.99 -11.11 -8.85
CA GLU A 211 -13.49 -10.50 -10.09
C GLU A 211 -12.97 -9.08 -9.82
N ASN A 212 -13.77 -8.25 -9.14
CA ASN A 212 -13.41 -6.86 -8.86
C ASN A 212 -12.11 -6.77 -8.05
N VAL A 213 -11.93 -7.63 -7.05
CA VAL A 213 -10.70 -7.70 -6.25
C VAL A 213 -9.50 -8.15 -7.09
N MET A 214 -9.63 -9.25 -7.84
CA MET A 214 -8.53 -9.79 -8.67
C MET A 214 -8.11 -8.81 -9.78
N MET A 215 -9.07 -8.12 -10.37
CA MET A 215 -8.83 -7.14 -11.43
C MET A 215 -8.43 -5.76 -10.89
N GLY A 216 -8.74 -5.44 -9.64
CA GLY A 216 -8.62 -4.10 -9.07
C GLY A 216 -9.57 -3.10 -9.74
N LYS A 217 -10.80 -3.53 -10.07
CA LYS A 217 -11.83 -2.70 -10.72
C LYS A 217 -12.77 -2.13 -9.67
N ASN A 218 -13.16 -0.86 -9.81
CA ASN A 218 -14.20 -0.20 -9.01
C ASN A 218 -13.95 -0.23 -7.49
N LEU A 219 -12.69 -0.35 -7.06
CA LEU A 219 -12.28 -0.40 -5.66
C LEU A 219 -11.19 0.65 -5.40
N PRO A 220 -11.27 1.42 -4.30
CA PRO A 220 -10.18 2.31 -3.91
C PRO A 220 -8.98 1.49 -3.41
N ASP A 221 -7.77 2.06 -3.54
CA ASP A 221 -6.55 1.46 -2.98
C ASP A 221 -6.62 1.60 -1.45
N PRO A 222 -6.49 0.53 -0.64
CA PRO A 222 -6.51 0.63 0.82
C PRO A 222 -5.48 1.61 1.41
N ARG A 223 -4.41 1.92 0.66
CA ARG A 223 -3.39 2.91 1.04
C ARG A 223 -3.78 4.36 0.83
N ASP A 224 -4.83 4.61 0.05
CA ASP A 224 -5.36 5.94 -0.25
C ASP A 224 -6.89 5.82 -0.40
N VAL A 225 -7.53 5.47 0.71
CA VAL A 225 -8.99 5.37 0.81
C VAL A 225 -9.49 6.38 1.82
N ARG A 226 -10.52 7.12 1.43
CA ARG A 226 -11.18 8.08 2.31
C ARG A 226 -12.64 7.68 2.48
N LYS A 227 -13.27 8.18 3.54
CA LYS A 227 -14.69 7.92 3.81
C LYS A 227 -15.60 8.17 2.60
N TYR A 228 -15.32 9.23 1.82
CA TYR A 228 -16.12 9.56 0.65
C TYR A 228 -15.98 8.58 -0.52
N ASP A 229 -14.87 7.85 -0.64
CA ASP A 229 -14.71 6.80 -1.67
C ASP A 229 -15.61 5.60 -1.39
N LEU A 230 -16.02 5.47 -0.12
CA LEU A 230 -16.92 4.45 0.39
C LEU A 230 -18.37 4.93 0.44
N ILE A 231 -18.68 6.16 0.02
CA ILE A 231 -20.05 6.67 -0.04
C ILE A 231 -20.61 6.45 -1.44
N GLY A 232 -21.76 5.79 -1.53
CA GLY A 232 -22.51 5.59 -2.76
C GLY A 232 -23.27 6.84 -3.23
N THR A 233 -23.89 6.77 -4.40
CA THR A 233 -24.60 7.89 -5.05
C THR A 233 -25.72 8.50 -4.19
N LEU A 234 -26.31 7.71 -3.29
CA LEU A 234 -27.40 8.14 -2.39
C LEU A 234 -26.91 8.70 -1.05
N GLY A 235 -25.60 8.93 -0.89
CA GLY A 235 -25.02 9.41 0.38
C GLY A 235 -24.89 8.31 1.45
N MET A 236 -25.24 7.07 1.12
CA MET A 236 -25.14 5.91 2.01
C MET A 236 -23.78 5.23 1.87
N VAL A 237 -23.27 4.65 2.95
CA VAL A 237 -22.01 3.89 2.93
C VAL A 237 -22.20 2.60 2.12
N ASP A 238 -21.31 2.39 1.16
CA ASP A 238 -21.21 1.18 0.36
C ASP A 238 -20.39 0.13 1.12
N TYR A 239 -21.08 -0.60 2.00
CA TYR A 239 -20.47 -1.65 2.81
C TYR A 239 -19.84 -2.78 1.99
N LYS A 240 -20.31 -3.02 0.76
CA LYS A 240 -19.71 -4.03 -0.13
C LYS A 240 -18.32 -3.58 -0.59
N LYS A 241 -18.16 -2.31 -0.96
CA LYS A 241 -16.84 -1.74 -1.26
C LYS A 241 -15.94 -1.73 -0.03
N LEU A 242 -16.46 -1.34 1.14
CA LEU A 242 -15.69 -1.37 2.38
C LEU A 242 -15.18 -2.77 2.70
N GLN A 243 -16.05 -3.78 2.58
CA GLN A 243 -15.69 -5.19 2.75
C GLN A 243 -14.57 -5.60 1.79
N ALA A 244 -14.69 -5.27 0.50
CA ALA A 244 -13.67 -5.58 -0.50
C ALA A 244 -12.32 -4.90 -0.19
N VAL A 245 -12.32 -3.64 0.27
CA VAL A 245 -11.11 -2.90 0.67
C VAL A 245 -10.46 -3.55 1.88
N CYS A 246 -11.24 -3.98 2.88
CA CYS A 246 -10.74 -4.73 4.04
C CYS A 246 -10.09 -6.07 3.62
N MET A 247 -10.71 -6.79 2.68
CA MET A 247 -10.15 -8.02 2.14
C MET A 247 -8.82 -7.78 1.43
N ILE A 248 -8.72 -6.74 0.60
CA ILE A 248 -7.47 -6.38 -0.10
C ILE A 248 -6.38 -6.06 0.92
N GLN A 249 -6.69 -5.25 1.94
CA GLN A 249 -5.72 -4.91 2.97
C GLN A 249 -5.23 -6.17 3.72
N THR A 250 -6.13 -7.07 4.09
CA THR A 250 -5.78 -8.32 4.78
C THR A 250 -4.89 -9.21 3.91
N LEU A 251 -5.15 -9.26 2.60
CA LEU A 251 -4.31 -9.99 1.65
C LEU A 251 -2.93 -9.37 1.48
N ASP A 252 -2.84 -8.04 1.40
CA ASP A 252 -1.56 -7.31 1.30
C ASP A 252 -0.73 -7.51 2.59
N ASP A 253 -1.37 -7.49 3.76
CA ASP A 253 -0.72 -7.79 5.04
C ASP A 253 -0.20 -9.24 5.09
N ALA A 254 -1.04 -10.20 4.69
CA ALA A 254 -0.66 -11.61 4.66
C ALA A 254 0.50 -11.88 3.70
N GLU A 255 0.53 -11.25 2.53
CA GLU A 255 1.64 -11.37 1.58
C GLU A 255 2.94 -10.77 2.11
N ALA A 256 2.87 -9.60 2.73
CA ALA A 256 4.03 -8.95 3.32
C ALA A 256 4.62 -9.76 4.49
N LEU A 257 3.77 -10.32 5.35
CA LEU A 257 4.17 -11.21 6.43
C LEU A 257 4.75 -12.52 5.91
N LEU A 258 4.13 -13.11 4.90
CA LEU A 258 4.63 -14.32 4.25
C LEU A 258 6.00 -14.09 3.60
N PHE A 259 6.21 -12.93 2.97
CA PHE A 259 7.51 -12.53 2.44
C PHE A 259 8.58 -12.47 3.55
N LEU A 260 8.24 -11.88 4.70
CA LEU A 260 9.15 -11.84 5.85
C LEU A 260 9.46 -13.24 6.39
N GLU A 261 8.47 -14.12 6.45
CA GLU A 261 8.67 -15.48 6.93
C GLU A 261 9.55 -16.33 5.98
N LYS A 262 9.29 -16.28 4.67
CA LYS A 262 9.91 -17.21 3.72
C LYS A 262 11.16 -16.69 3.02
N ASN A 263 11.33 -15.38 2.93
CA ASN A 263 12.37 -14.78 2.07
C ASN A 263 13.34 -13.88 2.81
N PHE A 264 12.94 -13.25 3.92
CA PHE A 264 13.73 -12.20 4.55
C PHE A 264 15.05 -12.70 5.12
N GLU A 265 15.07 -13.84 5.81
CA GLU A 265 16.31 -14.36 6.43
C GLU A 265 17.37 -14.71 5.38
N GLU A 266 17.00 -15.46 4.35
CA GLU A 266 17.91 -15.81 3.26
C GLU A 266 18.41 -14.54 2.54
N MET A 267 17.51 -13.58 2.29
CA MET A 267 17.85 -12.31 1.64
C MET A 267 18.81 -11.48 2.51
N PHE A 268 18.55 -11.37 3.81
CA PHE A 268 19.35 -10.62 4.78
C PHE A 268 20.78 -11.17 4.87
N ASN A 269 20.95 -12.49 4.78
CA ASN A 269 22.26 -13.12 4.86
C ASN A 269 23.07 -13.04 3.55
N ARG A 270 22.41 -12.86 2.40
CA ARG A 270 23.05 -12.92 1.08
C ARG A 270 23.30 -11.55 0.43
N MET A 271 22.58 -10.52 0.83
CA MET A 271 22.56 -9.21 0.17
C MET A 271 23.03 -8.08 1.09
N PRO A 272 23.57 -6.98 0.54
CA PRO A 272 23.94 -5.81 1.33
C PRO A 272 22.69 -5.13 1.92
N ALA A 273 22.85 -4.49 3.09
CA ALA A 273 21.75 -3.93 3.87
C ALA A 273 20.90 -2.90 3.11
N ASP A 274 21.50 -2.09 2.23
CA ASP A 274 20.79 -1.06 1.45
C ASP A 274 19.84 -1.67 0.40
N GLU A 275 20.25 -2.79 -0.21
CA GLU A 275 19.40 -3.52 -1.16
C GLU A 275 18.26 -4.23 -0.43
N VAL A 276 18.57 -4.88 0.70
CA VAL A 276 17.57 -5.47 1.59
C VAL A 276 16.54 -4.43 2.02
N ALA A 277 16.99 -3.26 2.46
CA ALA A 277 16.11 -2.17 2.86
C ALA A 277 15.22 -1.69 1.71
N THR A 278 15.75 -1.64 0.49
CA THR A 278 14.97 -1.25 -0.70
C THR A 278 13.87 -2.26 -1.00
N VAL A 279 14.17 -3.57 -0.93
CA VAL A 279 13.18 -4.62 -1.15
C VAL A 279 12.13 -4.61 -0.03
N CYS A 280 12.55 -4.55 1.23
CA CYS A 280 11.63 -4.46 2.37
C CYS A 280 10.74 -3.23 2.28
N LYS A 281 11.28 -2.06 1.92
CA LYS A 281 10.47 -0.85 1.74
C LYS A 281 9.40 -1.03 0.66
N ARG A 282 9.68 -1.78 -0.42
CA ARG A 282 8.70 -2.08 -1.46
C ARG A 282 7.60 -3.01 -0.95
N GLU A 283 7.99 -4.17 -0.42
CA GLU A 283 7.03 -5.22 -0.01
C GLU A 283 6.21 -4.79 1.21
N LEU A 284 6.81 -4.08 2.17
CA LEU A 284 6.14 -3.66 3.41
C LEU A 284 5.40 -2.31 3.27
N SER A 285 5.49 -1.63 2.12
CA SER A 285 4.85 -0.32 1.90
C SER A 285 3.32 -0.33 2.00
N ARG A 286 2.70 -1.51 1.93
CA ARG A 286 1.25 -1.71 1.92
C ARG A 286 0.70 -2.22 3.24
N LEU A 287 1.53 -2.41 4.27
CA LEU A 287 1.08 -2.91 5.56
C LEU A 287 0.09 -1.95 6.22
N SER A 288 -0.98 -2.51 6.77
CA SER A 288 -1.86 -1.83 7.73
C SER A 288 -1.16 -1.66 9.08
N GLN A 289 -1.75 -0.85 9.96
CA GLN A 289 -1.34 -0.79 11.37
C GLN A 289 -1.27 -2.17 12.03
N ASN A 290 -2.26 -3.05 11.81
CA ASN A 290 -2.26 -4.40 12.38
C ASN A 290 -1.12 -5.25 11.82
N GLY A 291 -0.83 -5.12 10.52
CA GLY A 291 0.30 -5.77 9.88
C GLY A 291 1.64 -5.33 10.48
N ILE A 292 1.83 -4.02 10.69
CA ILE A 292 3.03 -3.45 11.33
C ILE A 292 3.20 -3.97 12.76
N ILE A 293 2.13 -3.98 13.55
CA ILE A 293 2.14 -4.51 14.92
C ILE A 293 2.54 -6.00 14.90
N THR A 294 2.03 -6.77 13.93
CA THR A 294 2.35 -8.19 13.77
C THR A 294 3.84 -8.40 13.46
N VAL A 295 4.41 -7.57 12.57
CA VAL A 295 5.85 -7.57 12.29
C VAL A 295 6.65 -7.25 13.55
N LEU A 296 6.29 -6.20 14.28
CA LEU A 296 7.05 -5.75 15.45
C LEU A 296 6.97 -6.74 16.64
N LYS A 297 5.89 -7.51 16.76
CA LYS A 297 5.73 -8.56 17.77
C LYS A 297 6.59 -9.80 17.52
N GLN A 298 7.05 -10.00 16.28
CA GLN A 298 7.92 -11.12 15.95
C GLN A 298 9.32 -10.93 16.55
N ARG A 299 10.00 -12.03 16.88
CA ARG A 299 11.35 -11.99 17.43
C ARG A 299 12.37 -11.79 16.31
N TRP A 300 13.00 -10.62 16.30
CA TRP A 300 14.08 -10.26 15.36
C TRP A 300 15.41 -10.14 16.09
N SER A 301 16.52 -10.35 15.37
CA SER A 301 17.82 -9.91 15.90
C SER A 301 17.86 -8.38 16.01
N PRO A 302 18.68 -7.79 16.91
CA PRO A 302 18.74 -6.34 17.08
C PRO A 302 19.07 -5.57 15.77
N VAL A 303 19.88 -6.16 14.90
CA VAL A 303 20.25 -5.57 13.61
C VAL A 303 19.07 -5.60 12.63
N GLN A 304 18.37 -6.73 12.54
CA GLN A 304 17.17 -6.85 11.71
C GLN A 304 16.07 -5.90 12.19
N GLN A 305 15.88 -5.78 13.50
CA GLN A 305 14.88 -4.88 14.09
C GLN A 305 15.14 -3.42 13.71
N ARG A 306 16.40 -2.95 13.81
CA ARG A 306 16.77 -1.59 13.38
C ARG A 306 16.53 -1.36 11.89
N LEU A 307 16.82 -2.35 11.05
CA LEU A 307 16.54 -2.28 9.61
C LEU A 307 15.03 -2.16 9.36
N LEU A 308 14.23 -3.02 10.01
CA LEU A 308 12.77 -3.04 9.86
C LEU A 308 12.14 -1.72 10.33
N GLN A 309 12.55 -1.18 11.48
CA GLN A 309 12.08 0.11 11.98
C GLN A 309 12.33 1.26 11.01
N LYS A 310 13.41 1.21 10.23
CA LYS A 310 13.73 2.23 9.21
C LYS A 310 12.88 2.11 7.94
N VAL A 311 12.40 0.92 7.60
CA VAL A 311 11.70 0.66 6.32
C VAL A 311 10.19 0.55 6.45
N LEU A 312 9.68 0.21 7.64
CA LEU A 312 8.25 0.11 7.89
C LEU A 312 7.55 1.45 7.60
N PRO A 313 6.34 1.43 7.01
CA PRO A 313 5.58 2.65 6.83
C PRO A 313 5.31 3.27 8.21
N VAL A 314 5.31 4.60 8.29
CA VAL A 314 4.97 5.29 9.53
C VAL A 314 3.45 5.23 9.68
N PRO A 315 2.90 4.44 10.61
CA PRO A 315 1.48 4.40 10.83
C PRO A 315 0.90 5.74 11.28
N TYR A 316 -0.40 5.91 11.05
CA TYR A 316 -1.20 6.94 11.67
C TYR A 316 -1.05 6.84 13.21
N LYS A 317 -0.63 7.93 13.85
CA LYS A 317 -0.28 7.98 15.30
C LYS A 317 0.76 6.92 15.74
N PHE A 318 1.95 6.91 15.13
CA PHE A 318 3.09 6.07 15.51
C PHE A 318 3.33 5.93 17.03
N ALA A 319 3.14 7.00 17.79
CA ALA A 319 3.28 6.99 19.25
C ALA A 319 2.28 6.04 19.95
N ASP A 320 1.03 5.97 19.47
CA ASP A 320 0.00 5.10 20.03
C ASP A 320 0.31 3.62 19.73
N ILE A 321 0.98 3.32 18.61
CA ILE A 321 1.36 1.95 18.24
C ILE A 321 2.58 1.46 19.01
N MET A 322 3.55 2.32 19.30
CA MET A 322 4.63 1.98 20.22
C MET A 322 4.07 1.63 21.60
N MET A 323 3.03 2.35 22.05
CA MET A 323 2.31 2.04 23.29
C MET A 323 1.58 0.69 23.26
N ASP A 324 1.01 0.27 22.13
CA ASP A 324 0.36 -1.05 21.96
C ASP A 324 1.35 -2.21 21.79
N VAL A 325 2.51 -1.97 21.16
CA VAL A 325 3.55 -2.98 20.90
C VAL A 325 4.38 -3.25 22.15
N GLU A 326 4.74 -2.19 22.88
CA GLU A 326 5.61 -2.28 24.05
C GLU A 326 4.82 -2.36 25.36
N GLY A 327 3.48 -2.24 25.29
CA GLY A 327 2.57 -2.13 26.43
C GLY A 327 2.66 -0.78 27.12
N VAL A 328 1.74 -0.52 28.07
CA VAL A 328 1.67 0.70 28.91
C VAL A 328 3.03 1.05 29.58
N ALA A 329 3.95 0.08 29.65
CA ALA A 329 5.28 0.22 30.23
C ALA A 329 6.28 1.05 29.38
N ALA A 330 6.11 1.20 28.06
CA ALA A 330 7.08 1.97 27.26
C ALA A 330 6.62 3.38 26.87
N ALA A 331 5.39 3.74 27.26
CA ALA A 331 5.05 5.14 27.45
C ALA A 331 5.87 5.79 28.60
N SER A 332 6.81 5.09 29.24
CA SER A 332 7.89 5.76 29.96
C SER A 332 9.22 5.02 29.99
N THR A 333 10.15 5.49 29.16
CA THR A 333 11.52 5.76 29.68
C THR A 333 11.85 7.27 29.70
N HIS A 334 10.88 8.15 29.43
CA HIS A 334 10.61 9.43 30.14
C HIS A 334 9.76 10.43 29.33
N PRO A 335 8.46 10.53 29.62
CA PRO A 335 7.67 11.71 29.31
C PRO A 335 7.26 12.33 30.64
N GLY A 336 8.13 13.17 31.20
CA GLY A 336 7.81 13.99 32.37
C GLY A 336 8.87 14.10 33.46
N ASP A 337 9.96 13.34 33.43
CA ASP A 337 11.03 13.51 34.41
C ASP A 337 12.05 14.54 33.92
N TRP A 338 11.96 15.73 34.49
CA TRP A 338 12.81 16.90 34.22
C TRP A 338 14.32 16.62 34.33
N ARG A 339 14.71 15.52 34.99
CA ARG A 339 16.11 15.15 35.22
C ARG A 339 16.90 14.80 33.94
N TYR A 340 16.24 14.40 32.86
CA TYR A 340 16.91 13.98 31.62
C TYR A 340 16.60 14.90 30.44
N ALA A 341 16.11 16.11 30.70
CA ALA A 341 15.72 17.08 29.68
C ALA A 341 16.85 17.48 28.72
N ASN A 342 18.12 17.34 29.14
CA ASN A 342 19.30 17.73 28.37
C ASN A 342 20.26 16.57 28.14
N PHE A 343 19.80 15.33 28.25
CA PHE A 343 20.65 14.17 28.04
C PHE A 343 20.77 13.90 26.54
N ASP A 344 22.00 13.93 26.02
CA ASP A 344 22.30 13.66 24.63
C ASP A 344 22.43 12.15 24.42
N TYR A 345 21.63 11.61 23.50
CA TYR A 345 21.48 10.17 23.27
C TYR A 345 22.23 9.67 22.02
N ASP A 346 23.11 10.51 21.46
CA ASP A 346 23.92 10.19 20.28
C ASP A 346 24.72 8.86 20.40
#